data_AF-A0A6A5AZA0-F1
#
_entry.id   AF-A0A6A5AZA0-F1
#
_cell.length_a   1.000
_cell.length_b   1.000
_cell.length_c   1.000
_cell.angle_alpha   90.00
_cell.angle_beta   90.00
_cell.angle_gamma   90.00
#
_symmetry.space_group_name_H-M   'P 1'
#
loop_
_entity.id
_entity.type
_entity.pdbx_description
1 polymer ?
#
loop_
_entity_poly.entity_id
_entity_poly.type
_entity_poly.pdbx_seq_one_letter_code
_entity_poly.pdbx_strand_id
1 'polypeptide(L)'
;MEKSRRKKPGNVKVMENYLRTDVHCVLEDCRLCRSISPPIVCLNPRSTIFIPDAVFLVAYIDLFSDDSFKADQTLLLQSVLDLAGDEVGTREASQIEAWLAREDDHALLKSFGYFPNKHMADTYVPTQVFEPSDDASSNEPRGLDVESMEQRARCLVANAVAWYSTHSPTTKFVVLSDDPCLASMIPPSSRHVDVLSCVDFIDAYCPSTAHVDLHAVRADCAAAFSSRRASPQGFARHESDPSSCAFQGLLDVSSHHPLEAFVKVTTHGESQSIYIYGRDAMNRAIHGDIVAVQLLPEADWLVPESATSLVHHVAPLDDDQLKKKPAPSSTSSSVAAVPTGRVVGIVSRPDHVVRKVMFCL
;
A
#
# COMPACT_ATOMS: atom_id res chain seq x y z
N MET A 1 13.88 4.90 -0.54
CA MET A 1 13.47 3.97 0.55
C MET A 1 13.98 2.56 0.29
N GLU A 2 14.46 1.83 1.31
CA GLU A 2 15.03 0.49 1.09
C GLU A 2 13.94 -0.57 1.03
N LYS A 3 13.46 -0.88 -0.19
CA LYS A 3 12.43 -1.89 -0.45
C LYS A 3 12.89 -3.26 0.03
N SER A 4 12.28 -3.74 1.11
CA SER A 4 12.51 -5.06 1.68
C SER A 4 12.11 -6.17 0.69
N ARG A 5 13.10 -6.67 -0.07
CA ARG A 5 12.95 -7.94 -0.81
C ARG A 5 12.69 -9.07 0.20
N ARG A 6 11.43 -9.50 0.32
CA ARG A 6 11.01 -10.66 1.15
C ARG A 6 11.99 -11.83 0.98
N LYS A 7 12.56 -12.30 2.08
CA LYS A 7 13.62 -13.34 2.11
C LYS A 7 13.04 -14.74 2.31
N LYS A 8 13.77 -15.74 1.79
CA LYS A 8 13.54 -17.18 1.97
C LYS A 8 13.38 -17.55 3.46
N PRO A 9 12.53 -18.53 3.80
CA PRO A 9 12.35 -18.99 5.18
C PRO A 9 13.69 -19.46 5.77
N GLY A 10 14.02 -19.01 6.99
CA GLY A 10 15.18 -19.47 7.77
C GLY A 10 16.32 -18.47 7.99
N ASN A 11 16.31 -17.29 7.36
CA ASN A 11 17.37 -16.29 7.57
C ASN A 11 17.00 -15.28 8.67
N VAL A 12 17.64 -15.40 9.84
CA VAL A 12 17.62 -14.38 10.89
C VAL A 12 18.44 -13.17 10.40
N LYS A 13 17.79 -12.00 10.27
CA LYS A 13 18.48 -10.74 9.92
C LYS A 13 18.80 -10.00 11.22
N VAL A 14 20.08 -9.96 11.58
CA VAL A 14 20.57 -9.00 12.57
C VAL A 14 20.88 -7.71 11.82
N MET A 15 20.40 -6.58 12.34
CA MET A 15 20.75 -5.25 11.84
C MET A 15 21.27 -4.42 12.99
N GLU A 16 22.39 -3.73 12.75
CA GLU A 16 22.88 -2.70 13.65
C GLU A 16 22.04 -1.44 13.44
N ASN A 17 21.60 -0.81 14.54
CA ASN A 17 20.94 0.49 14.49
C ASN A 17 21.76 1.49 15.29
N TYR A 18 22.40 2.43 14.59
CA TYR A 18 23.23 3.46 15.20
C TYR A 18 22.35 4.63 15.65
N LEU A 19 22.48 5.01 16.93
CA LEU A 19 21.76 6.14 17.52
C LEU A 19 22.66 7.37 17.55
N ARG A 20 22.11 8.48 17.08
CA ARG A 20 22.77 9.78 16.94
C ARG A 20 22.15 10.80 17.88
N THR A 21 22.96 11.78 18.28
CA THR A 21 22.53 12.95 19.06
C THR A 21 22.65 14.25 18.27
N ASP A 22 23.23 14.18 17.07
CA ASP A 22 23.47 15.28 16.13
C ASP A 22 22.42 15.31 15.01
N VAL A 23 21.16 15.10 15.36
CA VAL A 23 20.02 15.13 14.41
C VAL A 23 19.31 16.48 14.51
N HIS A 24 19.18 17.17 13.37
CA HIS A 24 18.47 18.45 13.30
C HIS A 24 16.94 18.24 13.44
N CYS A 25 16.26 19.14 14.15
CA CYS A 25 14.81 19.04 14.40
C CYS A 25 13.92 19.44 13.21
N VAL A 26 14.51 19.71 12.04
CA VAL A 26 13.80 20.15 10.82
C VAL A 26 13.02 21.47 10.98
N LEU A 27 13.14 22.20 12.08
CA LEU A 27 12.48 23.50 12.27
C LEU A 27 13.41 24.66 11.91
N GLU A 28 12.87 25.70 11.29
CA GLU A 28 13.57 26.97 11.06
C GLU A 28 13.92 27.65 12.38
N ASP A 29 15.06 28.34 12.42
CA ASP A 29 15.52 29.15 13.56
C ASP A 29 15.58 28.44 14.93
N CYS A 30 15.66 27.10 14.95
CA CYS A 30 15.78 26.36 16.20
C CYS A 30 17.08 26.70 16.95
N ARG A 31 16.96 27.20 18.18
CA ARG A 31 18.11 27.60 19.01
C ARG A 31 18.92 26.40 19.51
N LEU A 32 18.27 25.25 19.69
CA LEU A 32 18.89 24.02 20.19
C LEU A 32 19.68 23.28 19.09
N CYS A 33 19.32 23.48 17.82
CA CYS A 33 19.96 22.80 16.69
C CYS A 33 21.00 23.66 15.93
N ARG A 34 21.36 24.85 16.43
CA ARG A 34 22.28 25.79 15.73
C ARG A 34 23.62 25.21 15.33
N SER A 35 24.15 24.26 16.08
CA SER A 35 25.43 23.60 15.80
C SER A 35 25.32 22.40 14.85
N ILE A 36 24.10 22.03 14.45
CA ILE A 36 23.81 20.87 13.61
C ILE A 36 23.47 21.39 12.21
N SER A 37 24.00 20.76 11.17
CA SER A 37 23.68 21.14 9.79
C SER A 37 22.19 20.96 9.51
N PRO A 38 21.47 21.99 9.03
CA PRO A 38 20.05 21.86 8.69
C PRO A 38 19.86 20.97 7.45
N PRO A 39 18.73 20.25 7.35
CA PRO A 39 18.33 19.54 6.14
C PRO A 39 17.95 20.50 5.00
N ILE A 40 17.70 19.94 3.81
CA ILE A 40 17.30 20.70 2.61
C ILE A 40 16.02 21.50 2.85
N VAL A 41 15.06 20.93 3.58
CA VAL A 41 13.79 21.56 3.91
C VAL A 41 13.70 21.70 5.43
N CYS A 42 13.51 22.93 5.90
CA CYS A 42 13.10 23.22 7.26
C CYS A 42 11.66 23.77 7.26
N LEU A 43 10.89 23.43 8.28
CA LEU A 43 9.51 23.85 8.48
C LEU A 43 9.45 25.08 9.39
N ASN A 44 8.52 25.99 9.12
CA ASN A 44 8.33 27.20 9.88
C ASN A 44 7.59 26.89 11.20
N PRO A 45 8.24 27.08 12.36
CA PRO A 45 7.66 26.72 13.67
C PRO A 45 6.52 27.65 14.12
N ARG A 46 6.26 28.77 13.41
CA ARG A 46 5.19 29.72 13.73
C ARG A 46 3.82 29.30 13.19
N SER A 47 3.84 28.38 12.24
CA SER A 47 2.66 27.78 11.59
C SER A 47 2.40 26.39 12.14
N THR A 48 1.21 25.87 11.91
CA THR A 48 0.85 24.50 12.26
C THR A 48 1.63 23.51 11.41
N ILE A 49 2.21 22.49 12.06
CA ILE A 49 2.93 21.39 11.41
C ILE A 49 2.13 20.09 11.56
N PHE A 50 1.89 19.41 10.45
CA PHE A 50 1.12 18.18 10.40
C PHE A 50 2.05 16.95 10.42
N ILE A 51 1.70 15.95 11.22
CA ILE A 51 2.49 14.72 11.36
C ILE A 51 1.56 13.53 11.07
N PRO A 52 1.56 12.97 9.86
CA PRO A 52 0.76 11.79 9.56
C PRO A 52 1.38 10.55 10.20
N ASP A 53 0.53 9.63 10.66
CA ASP A 53 0.95 8.26 10.93
C ASP A 53 1.08 7.44 9.62
N ALA A 54 1.55 6.20 9.71
CA ALA A 54 1.77 5.38 8.52
C ALA A 54 0.46 5.02 7.82
N VAL A 55 -0.58 4.67 8.59
CA VAL A 55 -1.87 4.24 8.02
C VAL A 55 -2.56 5.41 7.33
N PHE A 56 -2.58 6.59 7.96
CA PHE A 56 -3.13 7.81 7.39
C PHE A 56 -2.40 8.19 6.11
N LEU A 57 -1.05 8.19 6.11
CA LEU A 57 -0.26 8.52 4.94
C LEU A 57 -0.57 7.59 3.76
N VAL A 58 -0.63 6.27 4.01
CA VAL A 58 -0.92 5.27 2.96
C VAL A 58 -2.36 5.37 2.46
N ALA A 59 -3.32 5.59 3.37
CA ALA A 59 -4.73 5.67 3.03
C ALA A 59 -5.04 6.93 2.20
N TYR A 60 -4.42 8.06 2.55
CA TYR A 60 -4.80 9.39 2.06
C TYR A 60 -3.72 10.11 1.25
N ILE A 61 -2.73 9.38 0.72
CA ILE A 61 -1.63 9.97 -0.04
C ILE A 61 -2.11 10.89 -1.17
N ASP A 62 -3.19 10.51 -1.87
CA ASP A 62 -3.70 11.28 -2.99
C ASP A 62 -4.25 12.65 -2.54
N LEU A 63 -4.82 12.76 -1.34
CA LEU A 63 -5.30 14.03 -0.77
C LEU A 63 -4.16 15.04 -0.58
N PHE A 64 -2.94 14.59 -0.27
CA PHE A 64 -1.79 15.50 -0.14
C PHE A 64 -1.41 16.17 -1.45
N SER A 65 -1.88 15.67 -2.60
CA SER A 65 -1.69 16.28 -3.92
C SER A 65 -2.71 17.40 -4.20
N ASP A 66 -3.85 17.43 -3.51
CA ASP A 66 -4.88 18.44 -3.72
C ASP A 66 -4.52 19.75 -3.01
N ASP A 67 -4.46 20.87 -3.73
CA ASP A 67 -4.14 22.18 -3.16
C ASP A 67 -5.18 22.70 -2.14
N SER A 68 -6.40 22.15 -2.17
CA SER A 68 -7.46 22.42 -1.21
C SER A 68 -7.23 21.69 0.11
N PHE A 69 -6.46 20.60 0.09
CA PHE A 69 -6.04 19.88 1.30
C PHE A 69 -4.88 20.62 1.98
N LYS A 70 -5.22 21.48 2.95
CA LYS A 70 -4.33 22.47 3.60
C LYS A 70 -3.32 21.89 4.61
N ALA A 71 -2.72 20.75 4.27
CA ALA A 71 -1.57 20.18 4.97
C ALA A 71 -0.26 20.78 4.45
N ASP A 72 -0.15 22.11 4.47
CA ASP A 72 0.91 22.86 3.77
C ASP A 72 2.31 22.58 4.33
N GLN A 73 2.42 22.25 5.62
CA GLN A 73 3.69 21.86 6.26
C GLN A 73 3.55 20.52 6.94
N THR A 74 4.14 19.51 6.32
CA THR A 74 4.05 18.12 6.75
C THR A 74 5.42 17.62 7.20
N LEU A 75 5.51 17.08 8.40
CA LEU A 75 6.71 16.45 8.95
C LEU A 75 6.59 14.94 8.84
N LEU A 76 7.38 14.34 7.95
CA LEU A 76 7.43 12.90 7.71
C LEU A 76 8.51 12.27 8.60
N LEU A 77 8.09 11.36 9.47
CA LEU A 77 8.99 10.59 10.33
C LEU A 77 9.58 9.40 9.56
N GLN A 78 10.85 9.05 9.78
CA GLN A 78 11.46 7.87 9.16
C GLN A 78 10.69 6.59 9.49
N SER A 79 10.19 6.42 10.72
CA SER A 79 9.37 5.25 11.07
C SER A 79 8.07 5.15 10.28
N VAL A 80 7.46 6.30 9.96
CA VAL A 80 6.24 6.37 9.17
C VAL A 80 6.54 6.01 7.71
N LEU A 81 7.62 6.56 7.16
CA LEU A 81 8.06 6.27 5.79
C LEU A 81 8.48 4.81 5.58
N ASP A 82 9.16 4.19 6.56
CA ASP A 82 9.54 2.78 6.49
C ASP A 82 8.30 1.87 6.41
N LEU A 83 7.30 2.13 7.25
CA LEU A 83 6.07 1.34 7.28
C LEU A 83 5.20 1.61 6.05
N ALA A 84 5.07 2.87 5.65
CA ALA A 84 4.37 3.23 4.43
C ALA A 84 5.02 2.57 3.22
N GLY A 85 6.35 2.55 3.14
CA GLY A 85 7.13 1.94 2.05
C GLY A 85 6.88 0.44 1.84
N ASP A 86 6.46 -0.28 2.87
CA ASP A 86 6.08 -1.70 2.77
C ASP A 86 4.63 -1.91 2.28
N GLU A 87 3.75 -0.90 2.43
CA GLU A 87 2.35 -0.97 2.04
C GLU A 87 2.05 -0.27 0.70
N VAL A 88 2.77 0.81 0.37
CA VAL A 88 2.51 1.62 -0.84
C VAL A 88 3.00 0.97 -2.13
N GLY A 89 2.33 1.29 -3.23
CA GLY A 89 2.74 0.91 -4.57
C GLY A 89 3.95 1.71 -5.08
N THR A 90 4.38 1.40 -6.30
CA THR A 90 5.51 2.10 -6.93
C THR A 90 5.22 3.57 -7.24
N ARG A 91 3.96 3.89 -7.60
CA ARG A 91 3.52 5.24 -7.92
C ARG A 91 3.61 6.13 -6.67
N GLU A 92 2.97 5.68 -5.60
CA GLU A 92 2.90 6.36 -4.31
C GLU A 92 4.30 6.54 -3.70
N ALA A 93 5.16 5.51 -3.76
CA ALA A 93 6.55 5.64 -3.32
C ALA A 93 7.32 6.71 -4.10
N SER A 94 7.14 6.77 -5.43
CA SER A 94 7.80 7.77 -6.28
C SER A 94 7.29 9.18 -5.95
N GLN A 95 6.01 9.31 -5.62
CA GLN A 95 5.42 10.57 -5.20
C GLN A 95 6.00 11.07 -3.87
N ILE A 96 6.12 10.21 -2.86
CA ILE A 96 6.75 10.59 -1.59
C ILE A 96 8.22 10.97 -1.81
N GLU A 97 8.94 10.26 -2.66
CA GLU A 97 10.32 10.60 -3.01
C GLU A 97 10.41 11.97 -3.70
N ALA A 98 9.48 12.28 -4.63
CA ALA A 98 9.41 13.59 -5.29
C ALA A 98 9.12 14.74 -4.31
N TRP A 99 8.24 14.54 -3.32
CA TRP A 99 7.98 15.51 -2.25
C TRP A 99 9.22 15.83 -1.42
N LEU A 100 9.97 14.79 -1.04
CA LEU A 100 11.20 14.94 -0.26
C LEU A 100 12.35 15.57 -1.07
N ALA A 101 12.41 15.29 -2.38
CA ALA A 101 13.41 15.84 -3.29
C ALA A 101 13.07 17.27 -3.76
N ARG A 102 11.84 17.75 -3.52
CA ARG A 102 11.29 19.01 -4.06
C ARG A 102 11.27 19.07 -5.58
N GLU A 103 11.10 17.92 -6.23
CA GLU A 103 11.00 17.82 -7.69
C GLU A 103 9.57 18.08 -8.20
N ASP A 104 8.60 18.09 -7.29
CA ASP A 104 7.19 18.30 -7.58
C ASP A 104 6.86 19.80 -7.77
N ASP A 105 5.99 20.14 -8.72
CA ASP A 105 5.46 21.49 -8.91
C ASP A 105 4.75 21.99 -7.64
N HIS A 106 4.18 21.07 -6.83
CA HIS A 106 3.58 21.39 -5.54
C HIS A 106 4.60 21.80 -4.46
N ALA A 107 5.92 21.66 -4.69
CA ALA A 107 6.95 22.09 -3.73
C ALA A 107 7.00 23.61 -3.50
N LEU A 108 6.30 24.39 -4.33
CA LEU A 108 6.08 25.82 -4.13
C LEU A 108 4.95 26.13 -3.14
N LEU A 109 4.01 25.21 -2.96
CA LEU A 109 2.82 25.38 -2.12
C LEU A 109 2.92 24.61 -0.81
N LYS A 110 3.53 23.41 -0.85
CA LYS A 110 3.65 22.50 0.29
C LYS A 110 5.10 22.21 0.61
N SER A 111 5.40 22.09 1.90
CA SER A 111 6.72 21.78 2.43
C SER A 111 6.68 20.47 3.21
N PHE A 112 7.48 19.50 2.74
CA PHE A 112 7.63 18.20 3.38
C PHE A 112 8.99 18.13 4.07
N GLY A 113 8.97 18.16 5.40
CA GLY A 113 10.15 17.96 6.24
C GLY A 113 10.38 16.48 6.51
N TYR A 114 11.64 16.07 6.65
CA TYR A 114 12.00 14.68 6.95
C TYR A 114 12.78 14.59 8.27
N PHE A 115 12.30 13.76 9.20
CA PHE A 115 12.92 13.58 10.50
C PHE A 115 13.26 12.10 10.81
N PRO A 116 14.56 11.76 11.01
CA PRO A 116 15.01 10.39 11.23
C PRO A 116 14.85 9.91 12.68
N ASN A 117 13.59 9.85 13.17
CA ASN A 117 13.28 9.51 14.57
C ASN A 117 13.81 8.14 15.03
N LYS A 118 13.99 7.16 14.14
CA LYS A 118 14.55 5.83 14.47
C LYS A 118 16.06 5.83 14.72
N HIS A 119 16.75 6.90 14.33
CA HIS A 119 18.20 7.03 14.44
C HIS A 119 18.61 8.13 15.41
N MET A 120 17.67 8.74 16.13
CA MET A 120 17.94 9.73 17.16
C MET A 120 17.77 9.11 18.55
N ALA A 121 18.75 9.29 19.43
CA ALA A 121 18.78 8.67 20.75
C ALA A 121 17.55 9.02 21.61
N ASP A 122 17.09 10.27 21.56
CA ASP A 122 15.97 10.74 22.38
C ASP A 122 14.60 10.23 21.90
N THR A 123 14.46 9.97 20.60
CA THR A 123 13.18 9.56 20.00
C THR A 123 13.10 8.06 19.71
N TYR A 124 14.23 7.35 19.78
CA TYR A 124 14.29 5.91 19.53
C TYR A 124 13.55 5.11 20.60
N VAL A 125 12.76 4.12 20.16
CA VAL A 125 12.06 3.19 21.04
C VAL A 125 12.59 1.77 20.77
N PRO A 126 13.23 1.09 21.75
CA PRO A 126 13.67 -0.29 21.59
C PRO A 126 12.46 -1.23 21.51
N THR A 127 12.64 -2.40 20.89
CA THR A 127 11.57 -3.40 20.81
C THR A 127 11.31 -4.01 22.17
N GLN A 128 10.10 -3.90 22.69
CA GLN A 128 9.72 -4.55 23.94
C GLN A 128 9.52 -6.06 23.72
N VAL A 129 10.11 -6.82 24.63
CA VAL A 129 9.98 -8.27 24.69
C VAL A 129 9.42 -8.60 26.06
N PHE A 130 8.25 -9.21 26.10
CA PHE A 130 7.57 -9.61 27.32
C PHE A 130 8.02 -11.01 27.71
N GLU A 131 8.41 -11.17 28.97
CA GLU A 131 8.52 -12.50 29.56
C GLU A 131 7.11 -13.06 29.75
N PRO A 132 6.86 -14.32 29.36
CA PRO A 132 5.55 -14.94 29.58
C PRO A 132 5.23 -14.95 31.08
N SER A 133 3.99 -14.61 31.45
CA SER A 133 3.55 -14.63 32.85
C SER A 133 3.67 -16.04 33.44
N ASP A 134 4.04 -16.13 34.72
CA ASP A 134 4.22 -17.38 35.50
C ASP A 134 2.90 -18.13 35.78
N ASP A 135 1.88 -18.02 34.93
CA ASP A 135 0.63 -18.77 35.08
C ASP A 135 0.85 -20.22 34.62
N ALA A 136 1.26 -21.04 35.59
CA ALA A 136 1.70 -22.43 35.51
C ALA A 136 0.65 -23.48 35.03
N SER A 137 -0.21 -23.16 34.05
CA SER A 137 -1.27 -24.07 33.57
C SER A 137 -1.33 -24.35 32.08
N SER A 138 -0.47 -23.74 31.24
CA SER A 138 -0.42 -24.06 29.81
C SER A 138 0.88 -24.81 29.44
N ASN A 139 0.73 -25.97 28.80
CA ASN A 139 1.81 -26.88 28.39
C ASN A 139 2.35 -26.53 26.98
N GLU A 140 2.24 -25.26 26.57
CA GLU A 140 2.67 -24.76 25.26
C GLU A 140 4.10 -24.19 25.35
N PRO A 141 4.90 -24.26 24.26
CA PRO A 141 6.29 -23.82 24.29
C PRO A 141 6.40 -22.34 24.66
N ARG A 142 7.28 -22.05 25.62
CA ARG A 142 7.59 -20.71 26.14
C ARG A 142 8.20 -19.83 25.04
N GLY A 143 7.34 -19.19 24.25
CA GLY A 143 7.73 -18.11 23.35
C GLY A 143 7.88 -16.82 24.14
N LEU A 144 8.91 -16.03 23.83
CA LEU A 144 8.94 -14.62 24.19
C LEU A 144 7.80 -13.93 23.43
N ASP A 145 6.92 -13.22 24.13
CA ASP A 145 5.90 -12.43 23.45
C ASP A 145 6.53 -11.09 23.03
N VAL A 146 6.51 -10.79 21.75
CA VAL A 146 7.19 -9.60 21.19
C VAL A 146 6.11 -8.57 20.90
N GLU A 147 6.39 -7.30 21.20
CA GLU A 147 5.46 -6.21 20.87
C GLU A 147 5.00 -6.30 19.40
N SER A 148 3.71 -6.04 19.17
CA SER A 148 3.19 -6.02 17.82
C SER A 148 3.83 -4.88 17.01
N MET A 149 4.02 -5.09 15.71
CA MET A 149 4.57 -4.06 14.82
C MET A 149 3.73 -2.78 14.82
N GLU A 150 2.41 -2.91 14.97
CA GLU A 150 1.49 -1.77 15.09
C GLU A 150 1.72 -1.00 16.39
N GLN A 151 1.84 -1.70 17.53
CA GLN A 151 2.09 -1.04 18.81
C GLN A 151 3.44 -0.31 18.79
N ARG A 152 4.46 -0.94 18.21
CA ARG A 152 5.76 -0.32 18.00
C ARG A 152 5.67 0.96 17.15
N ALA A 153 4.92 0.92 16.06
CA ALA A 153 4.70 2.08 15.21
C ALA A 153 4.09 3.25 15.98
N ARG A 154 3.04 2.98 16.77
CA ARG A 154 2.39 3.98 17.63
C ARG A 154 3.38 4.59 18.63
N CYS A 155 4.17 3.75 19.31
CA CYS A 155 5.18 4.21 20.25
C CYS A 155 6.22 5.14 19.59
N LEU A 156 6.69 4.81 18.38
CA LEU A 156 7.68 5.62 17.67
C LEU A 156 7.13 7.00 17.28
N VAL A 157 5.87 7.08 16.86
CA VAL A 157 5.20 8.35 16.54
C VAL A 157 4.95 9.14 17.82
N ALA A 158 4.34 8.53 18.84
CA ALA A 158 4.02 9.19 20.11
C ALA A 158 5.28 9.73 20.81
N ASN A 159 6.38 8.97 20.80
CA ASN A 159 7.64 9.42 21.41
C ASN A 159 8.29 10.58 20.64
N ALA A 160 8.24 10.55 19.29
CA ALA A 160 8.71 11.68 18.49
C ALA A 160 7.89 12.95 18.76
N VAL A 161 6.56 12.82 18.83
CA VAL A 161 5.65 13.94 19.13
C VAL A 161 5.88 14.49 20.53
N ALA A 162 6.04 13.61 21.53
CA ALA A 162 6.39 14.01 22.90
C ALA A 162 7.70 14.80 22.93
N TRP A 163 8.73 14.33 22.21
CA TRP A 163 10.00 15.05 22.08
C TRP A 163 9.79 16.44 21.46
N TYR A 164 9.09 16.55 20.33
CA TYR A 164 8.79 17.83 19.69
C TYR A 164 8.02 18.80 20.60
N SER A 165 7.08 18.29 21.40
CA SER A 165 6.31 19.11 22.36
C SER A 165 7.20 19.78 23.41
N THR A 166 8.31 19.14 23.80
CA THR A 166 9.30 19.69 24.72
C THR A 166 10.36 20.54 24.02
N HIS A 167 10.74 20.14 22.80
CA HIS A 167 11.79 20.78 22.01
C HIS A 167 11.35 22.13 21.42
N SER A 168 10.09 22.22 20.98
CA SER A 168 9.49 23.45 20.45
C SER A 168 8.11 23.69 21.08
N PRO A 169 8.06 24.19 22.33
CA PRO A 169 6.81 24.35 23.06
C PRO A 169 5.89 25.42 22.49
N THR A 170 6.39 26.27 21.58
CA THR A 170 5.60 27.32 20.91
C THR A 170 4.96 26.86 19.62
N THR A 171 5.41 25.75 19.04
CA THR A 171 4.95 25.26 17.75
C THR A 171 3.71 24.41 17.94
N LYS A 172 2.70 24.63 17.10
CA LYS A 172 1.50 23.81 17.06
C LYS A 172 1.76 22.58 16.18
N PHE A 173 1.69 21.40 16.76
CA PHE A 173 1.74 20.13 16.03
C PHE A 173 0.34 19.51 15.96
N VAL A 174 0.00 18.94 14.82
CA VAL A 174 -1.25 18.21 14.62
C VAL A 174 -0.92 16.84 14.04
N VAL A 175 -1.16 15.79 14.81
CA VAL A 175 -1.00 14.42 14.35
C VAL A 175 -2.22 14.02 13.56
N LEU A 176 -2.01 13.55 12.32
CA LEU A 176 -3.07 13.07 11.45
C LEU A 176 -3.15 11.55 11.56
N SER A 177 -4.21 11.05 12.18
CA SER A 177 -4.38 9.62 12.46
C SER A 177 -5.85 9.29 12.73
N ASP A 178 -6.35 8.24 12.08
CA ASP A 178 -7.66 7.66 12.38
C ASP A 178 -7.56 6.54 13.45
N ASP A 179 -6.36 6.22 13.94
CA ASP A 179 -6.13 5.22 14.98
C ASP A 179 -6.40 5.79 16.40
N PRO A 180 -7.47 5.32 17.10
CA PRO A 180 -7.80 5.80 18.44
C PRO A 180 -6.77 5.39 19.49
N CYS A 181 -6.03 4.30 19.27
CA CYS A 181 -4.97 3.87 20.20
C CYS A 181 -3.83 4.87 20.19
N LEU A 182 -3.40 5.34 19.01
CA LEU A 182 -2.37 6.39 18.89
C LEU A 182 -2.85 7.69 19.53
N ALA A 183 -4.11 8.07 19.29
CA ALA A 183 -4.69 9.26 19.91
C ALA A 183 -4.67 9.18 21.44
N SER A 184 -4.97 8.02 22.03
CA SER A 184 -4.92 7.82 23.48
C SER A 184 -3.50 7.87 24.09
N MET A 185 -2.47 7.53 23.29
CA MET A 185 -1.07 7.55 23.74
C MET A 185 -0.50 8.97 23.80
N ILE A 186 -1.09 9.91 23.07
CA ILE A 186 -0.68 11.30 23.06
C ILE A 186 -1.56 12.04 24.07
N PRO A 187 -1.01 12.49 25.22
CA PRO A 187 -1.83 13.06 26.27
C PRO A 187 -2.47 14.38 25.81
N PRO A 188 -3.79 14.57 25.99
CA PRO A 188 -4.51 15.78 25.58
C PRO A 188 -4.06 17.04 26.34
N SER A 189 -3.32 16.86 27.44
CA SER A 189 -2.75 17.95 28.25
C SER A 189 -1.58 18.68 27.56
N SER A 190 -1.12 18.19 26.42
CA SER A 190 -0.14 18.88 25.58
C SER A 190 -0.82 20.03 24.84
N ARG A 191 -0.79 21.24 25.43
CA ARG A 191 -1.50 22.45 24.93
C ARG A 191 -1.23 22.85 23.47
N HIS A 192 -0.28 22.22 22.81
CA HIS A 192 0.21 22.55 21.47
C HIS A 192 0.27 21.32 20.55
N VAL A 193 -0.29 20.18 20.97
CA VAL A 193 -0.38 18.97 20.16
C VAL A 193 -1.82 18.50 20.12
N ASP A 194 -2.40 18.48 18.93
CA ASP A 194 -3.72 17.90 18.68
C ASP A 194 -3.57 16.60 17.87
N VAL A 195 -4.52 15.68 18.01
CA VAL A 195 -4.64 14.49 17.14
C VAL A 195 -5.98 14.58 16.43
N LEU A 196 -5.97 14.56 15.11
CA LEU A 196 -7.17 14.69 14.28
C LEU A 196 -7.31 13.53 13.32
N SER A 197 -8.55 13.06 13.17
CA SER A 197 -8.94 12.17 12.08
C SER A 197 -8.91 12.91 10.75
N CYS A 198 -8.98 12.17 9.64
CA CYS A 198 -9.03 12.79 8.31
C CYS A 198 -10.29 13.65 8.13
N VAL A 199 -11.41 13.22 8.74
CA VAL A 199 -12.67 13.97 8.72
C VAL A 199 -12.52 15.29 9.47
N ASP A 200 -12.05 15.23 10.71
CA ASP A 200 -11.90 16.42 11.56
C ASP A 200 -10.87 17.40 10.99
N PHE A 201 -9.82 16.88 10.34
CA PHE A 201 -8.83 17.70 9.66
C PHE A 201 -9.44 18.49 8.50
N ILE A 202 -10.21 17.85 7.63
CA ILE A 202 -10.86 18.51 6.49
C ILE A 202 -11.79 19.62 7.02
N ASP A 203 -12.61 19.30 8.02
CA ASP A 203 -13.59 20.24 8.56
C ASP A 203 -12.92 21.45 9.25
N ALA A 204 -11.78 21.24 9.91
CA ALA A 204 -11.09 22.28 10.69
C ALA A 204 -10.11 23.14 9.86
N TYR A 205 -9.41 22.56 8.89
CA TYR A 205 -8.31 23.24 8.19
C TYR A 205 -8.55 23.51 6.70
N CYS A 206 -9.44 22.76 6.05
CA CYS A 206 -9.70 22.92 4.62
C CYS A 206 -10.84 23.93 4.37
N PRO A 207 -10.86 24.61 3.21
CA PRO A 207 -11.89 25.58 2.90
C PRO A 207 -13.26 24.90 2.75
N SER A 208 -14.31 25.50 3.33
CA SER A 208 -15.67 24.94 3.31
C SER A 208 -16.22 24.69 1.91
N THR A 209 -15.73 25.41 0.90
CA THR A 209 -16.10 25.22 -0.51
C THR A 209 -15.60 23.90 -1.09
N ALA A 210 -14.52 23.34 -0.56
CA ALA A 210 -13.92 22.09 -1.03
C ALA A 210 -14.26 20.88 -0.13
N HIS A 211 -14.99 21.08 0.98
CA HIS A 211 -15.32 20.01 1.92
C HIS A 211 -16.03 18.84 1.25
N VAL A 212 -17.00 19.11 0.37
CA VAL A 212 -17.78 18.06 -0.31
C VAL A 212 -16.86 17.18 -1.16
N ASP A 213 -15.99 17.79 -1.97
CA ASP A 213 -15.09 17.07 -2.87
C ASP A 213 -14.01 16.31 -2.08
N LEU A 214 -13.40 16.96 -1.08
CA LEU A 214 -12.38 16.33 -0.23
C LEU A 214 -12.94 15.14 0.57
N HIS A 215 -14.18 15.24 1.08
CA HIS A 215 -14.83 14.12 1.77
C HIS A 215 -15.19 12.97 0.83
N ALA A 216 -15.52 13.27 -0.43
CA ALA A 216 -15.74 12.24 -1.44
C ALA A 216 -14.44 11.48 -1.75
N VAL A 217 -13.34 12.21 -2.04
CA VAL A 217 -12.02 11.61 -2.27
C VAL A 217 -11.56 10.82 -1.05
N ARG A 218 -11.73 11.36 0.17
CA ARG A 218 -11.44 10.64 1.43
C ARG A 218 -12.18 9.31 1.52
N ALA A 219 -13.47 9.30 1.20
CA ALA A 219 -14.29 8.09 1.27
C ALA A 219 -13.81 7.03 0.27
N ASP A 220 -13.49 7.43 -0.96
CA ASP A 220 -12.96 6.55 -2.00
C ASP A 220 -11.58 5.99 -1.61
N CYS A 221 -10.69 6.85 -1.10
CA CYS A 221 -9.38 6.47 -0.55
C CYS A 221 -9.52 5.44 0.58
N ALA A 222 -10.41 5.69 1.55
CA ALA A 222 -10.65 4.79 2.68
C ALA A 222 -11.23 3.44 2.24
N ALA A 223 -12.13 3.43 1.27
CA ALA A 223 -12.70 2.21 0.69
C ALA A 223 -11.63 1.40 -0.06
N ALA A 224 -10.81 2.06 -0.88
CA ALA A 224 -9.71 1.44 -1.60
C ALA A 224 -8.65 0.86 -0.65
N PHE A 225 -8.27 1.61 0.39
CA PHE A 225 -7.35 1.13 1.43
C PHE A 225 -7.90 -0.09 2.17
N SER A 226 -9.16 -0.04 2.59
CA SER A 226 -9.83 -1.15 3.27
C SER A 226 -9.93 -2.39 2.39
N SER A 227 -10.24 -2.21 1.10
CA SER A 227 -10.27 -3.30 0.11
C SER A 227 -8.89 -3.97 -0.06
N ARG A 228 -7.81 -3.18 -0.13
CA ARG A 228 -6.43 -3.68 -0.20
C ARG A 228 -6.02 -4.47 1.03
N ARG A 229 -6.48 -4.09 2.23
CA ARG A 229 -6.21 -4.84 3.47
C ARG A 229 -7.06 -6.11 3.59
N ALA A 230 -8.33 -6.05 3.20
CA ALA A 230 -9.25 -7.19 3.29
C ALA A 230 -8.94 -8.29 2.27
N SER A 231 -8.39 -7.93 1.11
CA SER A 231 -7.87 -8.86 0.11
C SER A 231 -6.33 -8.83 0.17
N PRO A 232 -5.69 -9.56 1.11
CA PRO A 232 -4.24 -9.64 1.12
C PRO A 232 -3.81 -10.17 -0.24
N GLN A 233 -2.98 -9.39 -0.96
CA GLN A 233 -2.43 -9.74 -2.27
C GLN A 233 -1.84 -11.16 -2.23
N GLY A 234 -2.65 -12.11 -2.62
CA GLY A 234 -2.43 -13.51 -2.30
C GLY A 234 -3.37 -14.31 -3.16
N PHE A 235 -2.80 -15.00 -4.13
CA PHE A 235 -3.57 -15.89 -4.97
C PHE A 235 -4.11 -17.07 -4.13
N ALA A 236 -5.26 -17.61 -4.53
CA ALA A 236 -5.81 -18.79 -3.90
C ALA A 236 -4.78 -19.92 -3.87
N ARG A 237 -4.69 -20.66 -2.75
CA ARG A 237 -3.78 -21.80 -2.64
C ARG A 237 -4.09 -22.79 -3.77
N HIS A 238 -3.04 -23.27 -4.43
CA HIS A 238 -3.19 -24.33 -5.43
C HIS A 238 -3.71 -25.60 -4.74
N GLU A 239 -4.56 -26.35 -5.44
CA GLU A 239 -4.98 -27.68 -4.96
C GLU A 239 -3.76 -28.60 -4.83
N SER A 240 -3.83 -29.53 -3.88
CA SER A 240 -2.72 -30.45 -3.58
C SER A 240 -2.42 -31.42 -4.72
N ASP A 241 -3.40 -31.72 -5.58
CA ASP A 241 -3.21 -32.52 -6.78
C ASP A 241 -3.95 -31.90 -7.99
N PRO A 242 -3.35 -30.89 -8.65
CA PRO A 242 -3.98 -30.23 -9.80
C PRO A 242 -4.14 -31.18 -11.01
N SER A 243 -3.37 -32.27 -11.05
CA SER A 243 -3.43 -33.27 -12.12
C SER A 243 -4.71 -34.11 -12.07
N SER A 244 -5.43 -34.08 -10.95
CA SER A 244 -6.72 -34.76 -10.77
C SER A 244 -7.92 -33.95 -11.26
N CYS A 245 -7.74 -32.66 -11.59
CA CYS A 245 -8.83 -31.82 -12.07
C CYS A 245 -9.29 -32.22 -13.47
N ALA A 246 -10.61 -32.21 -13.69
CA ALA A 246 -11.23 -32.63 -14.95
C ALA A 246 -10.87 -31.72 -16.15
N PHE A 247 -10.62 -30.44 -15.91
CA PHE A 247 -10.31 -29.47 -16.97
C PHE A 247 -8.85 -29.04 -16.87
N GLN A 248 -8.04 -29.52 -17.81
CA GLN A 248 -6.63 -29.17 -17.91
C GLN A 248 -6.30 -28.74 -19.34
N GLY A 249 -5.45 -27.73 -19.48
CA GLY A 249 -5.10 -27.22 -20.79
C GLY A 249 -4.00 -26.18 -20.77
N LEU A 250 -3.58 -25.79 -21.97
CA LEU A 250 -2.61 -24.71 -22.16
C LEU A 250 -3.28 -23.36 -21.90
N LEU A 251 -2.70 -22.56 -21.01
CA LEU A 251 -3.13 -21.18 -20.78
C LEU A 251 -2.59 -20.25 -21.87
N ASP A 252 -3.50 -19.71 -22.67
CA ASP A 252 -3.25 -18.80 -23.78
C ASP A 252 -3.68 -17.38 -23.38
N VAL A 253 -2.74 -16.61 -22.81
CA VAL A 253 -2.98 -15.20 -22.46
C VAL A 253 -2.98 -14.35 -23.73
N SER A 254 -3.97 -13.47 -23.86
CA SER A 254 -4.13 -12.54 -24.97
C SER A 254 -2.92 -11.61 -25.10
N SER A 255 -2.46 -11.40 -26.33
CA SER A 255 -1.40 -10.42 -26.66
C SER A 255 -1.85 -8.98 -26.47
N HIS A 256 -3.17 -8.73 -26.46
CA HIS A 256 -3.76 -7.40 -26.42
C HIS A 256 -4.32 -7.04 -25.04
N HIS A 257 -4.62 -8.04 -24.20
CA HIS A 257 -5.17 -7.80 -22.88
C HIS A 257 -4.57 -8.78 -21.84
N PRO A 258 -3.67 -8.32 -20.95
CA PRO A 258 -2.89 -9.22 -20.09
C PRO A 258 -3.72 -9.89 -18.98
N LEU A 259 -4.94 -9.43 -18.73
CA LEU A 259 -5.86 -10.06 -17.79
C LEU A 259 -6.81 -11.06 -18.45
N GLU A 260 -6.71 -11.21 -19.77
CA GLU A 260 -7.61 -12.02 -20.58
C GLU A 260 -6.84 -13.24 -21.04
N ALA A 261 -7.33 -14.42 -20.68
CA ALA A 261 -6.71 -15.67 -21.08
C ALA A 261 -7.76 -16.73 -21.40
N PHE A 262 -7.38 -17.67 -22.25
CA PHE A 262 -8.20 -18.82 -22.60
C PHE A 262 -7.43 -20.10 -22.31
N VAL A 263 -8.11 -21.08 -21.74
CA VAL A 263 -7.56 -22.43 -21.55
C VAL A 263 -8.25 -23.34 -22.54
N LYS A 264 -7.47 -23.90 -23.47
CA LYS A 264 -7.95 -24.90 -24.43
C LYS A 264 -7.93 -26.27 -23.76
N VAL A 265 -9.10 -26.78 -23.41
CA VAL A 265 -9.29 -28.08 -22.78
C VAL A 265 -9.77 -29.07 -23.82
N THR A 266 -9.22 -30.27 -23.83
CA THR A 266 -9.69 -31.36 -24.69
C THR A 266 -10.31 -32.44 -23.80
N THR A 267 -11.64 -32.53 -23.82
CA THR A 267 -12.40 -33.51 -23.02
C THR A 267 -13.16 -34.43 -23.96
N HIS A 268 -12.99 -35.74 -23.85
CA HIS A 268 -13.69 -36.74 -24.69
C HIS A 268 -13.61 -36.52 -26.22
N GLY A 269 -12.55 -35.87 -26.71
CA GLY A 269 -12.34 -35.61 -28.15
C GLY A 269 -12.93 -34.30 -28.67
N GLU A 270 -13.61 -33.52 -27.83
CA GLU A 270 -14.06 -32.17 -28.14
C GLU A 270 -13.14 -31.13 -27.49
N SER A 271 -12.73 -30.14 -28.27
CA SER A 271 -11.91 -29.02 -27.77
C SER A 271 -12.82 -27.86 -27.35
N GLN A 272 -12.80 -27.53 -26.07
CA GLN A 272 -13.54 -26.41 -25.49
C GLN A 272 -12.57 -25.35 -24.95
N SER A 273 -12.87 -24.07 -25.19
CA SER A 273 -12.13 -22.95 -24.60
C SER A 273 -12.82 -22.45 -23.35
N ILE A 274 -12.11 -22.42 -22.22
CA ILE A 274 -12.57 -21.82 -20.97
C ILE A 274 -11.91 -20.45 -20.82
N TYR A 275 -12.72 -19.42 -20.57
CA TYR A 275 -12.28 -18.05 -20.36
C TYR A 275 -11.81 -17.84 -18.92
N ILE A 276 -10.66 -17.20 -18.77
CA ILE A 276 -10.05 -16.84 -17.48
C ILE A 276 -9.81 -15.33 -17.49
N TYR A 277 -10.42 -14.62 -16.55
CA TYR A 277 -10.29 -13.16 -16.48
C TYR A 277 -9.79 -12.68 -15.12
N GLY A 278 -8.75 -11.85 -15.15
CA GLY A 278 -8.16 -11.21 -13.98
C GLY A 278 -7.01 -12.00 -13.35
N ARG A 279 -6.16 -11.27 -12.60
CA ARG A 279 -4.97 -11.84 -11.94
C ARG A 279 -5.34 -12.95 -10.96
N ASP A 280 -6.40 -12.76 -10.19
CA ASP A 280 -6.84 -13.74 -9.20
C ASP A 280 -7.30 -15.05 -9.84
N ALA A 281 -8.05 -14.96 -10.94
CA ALA A 281 -8.51 -16.14 -11.68
C ALA A 281 -7.37 -16.86 -12.40
N MET A 282 -6.34 -16.14 -12.87
CA MET A 282 -5.14 -16.76 -13.45
C MET A 282 -4.24 -17.43 -12.40
N ASN A 283 -4.36 -17.07 -11.12
CA ASN A 283 -3.69 -17.75 -10.00
C ASN A 283 -2.20 -18.06 -10.24
N ARG A 284 -1.40 -17.02 -10.56
CA ARG A 284 0.06 -17.09 -10.82
C ARG A 284 0.48 -17.82 -12.10
N ALA A 285 -0.48 -18.33 -12.88
CA ALA A 285 -0.18 -18.92 -14.16
C ALA A 285 0.24 -17.85 -15.17
N ILE A 286 1.12 -18.25 -16.09
CA ILE A 286 1.62 -17.41 -17.18
C ILE A 286 1.26 -18.02 -18.52
N HIS A 287 1.36 -17.23 -19.59
CA HIS A 287 1.18 -17.72 -20.95
C HIS A 287 2.07 -18.96 -21.21
N GLY A 288 1.46 -20.04 -21.69
CA GLY A 288 2.13 -21.31 -21.96
C GLY A 288 2.15 -22.31 -20.80
N ASP A 289 1.71 -21.94 -19.60
CA ASP A 289 1.55 -22.90 -18.50
C ASP A 289 0.46 -23.93 -18.85
N ILE A 290 0.68 -25.19 -18.47
CA ILE A 290 -0.38 -26.20 -18.44
C ILE A 290 -1.07 -26.07 -17.08
N VAL A 291 -2.33 -25.66 -17.09
CA VAL A 291 -3.08 -25.31 -15.89
C VAL A 291 -4.27 -26.22 -15.68
N ALA A 292 -4.60 -26.44 -14.42
CA ALA A 292 -5.84 -27.05 -13.97
C ALA A 292 -6.85 -25.95 -13.67
N VAL A 293 -8.06 -26.10 -14.21
CA VAL A 293 -9.12 -25.08 -14.15
C VAL A 293 -10.36 -25.65 -13.49
N GLN A 294 -10.99 -24.82 -12.66
CA GLN A 294 -12.34 -25.06 -12.14
C GLN A 294 -13.31 -24.11 -12.86
N LEU A 295 -14.35 -24.66 -13.48
CA LEU A 295 -15.44 -23.88 -14.05
C LEU A 295 -16.22 -23.17 -12.94
N LEU A 296 -16.58 -21.91 -13.20
CA LEU A 296 -17.52 -21.17 -12.38
C LEU A 296 -18.96 -21.57 -12.73
N PRO A 297 -19.92 -21.34 -11.81
CA PRO A 297 -21.34 -21.46 -12.13
C PRO A 297 -21.71 -20.63 -13.37
N GLU A 298 -22.68 -21.10 -14.16
CA GLU A 298 -23.11 -20.41 -15.40
C GLU A 298 -23.55 -18.96 -15.18
N ALA A 299 -24.04 -18.65 -13.96
CA ALA A 299 -24.41 -17.29 -13.56
C ALA A 299 -23.22 -16.31 -13.54
N ASP A 300 -22.01 -16.83 -13.37
CA ASP A 300 -20.75 -16.05 -13.29
C ASP A 300 -19.96 -16.11 -14.60
N TRP A 301 -20.57 -16.60 -15.69
CA TRP A 301 -19.92 -16.63 -16.99
C TRP A 301 -19.84 -15.22 -17.57
N LEU A 302 -18.65 -14.89 -18.09
CA LEU A 302 -18.30 -13.57 -18.58
C LEU A 302 -18.32 -13.53 -20.11
N VAL A 303 -18.41 -12.32 -20.63
CA VAL A 303 -18.23 -12.06 -22.07
C VAL A 303 -16.78 -11.60 -22.27
N PRO A 304 -16.02 -12.22 -23.21
CA PRO A 304 -14.66 -11.79 -23.48
C PRO A 304 -14.61 -10.38 -24.04
N GLU A 305 -13.70 -9.54 -23.54
CA GLU A 305 -13.53 -8.17 -24.04
C GLU A 305 -12.96 -8.14 -25.47
N SER A 306 -12.17 -9.15 -25.84
CA SER A 306 -11.70 -9.35 -27.21
C SER A 306 -12.85 -9.53 -28.22
N ALA A 307 -14.02 -10.00 -27.79
CA ALA A 307 -15.19 -10.14 -28.65
C ALA A 307 -15.98 -8.82 -28.82
N THR A 308 -15.82 -7.86 -27.90
CA THR A 308 -16.47 -6.54 -27.95
C THR A 308 -15.58 -5.43 -28.50
N SER A 309 -14.24 -5.61 -28.52
CA SER A 309 -13.28 -4.60 -28.96
C SER A 309 -12.83 -4.81 -30.42
N LEU A 310 -13.73 -4.53 -31.38
CA LEU A 310 -13.39 -4.37 -32.80
C LEU A 310 -13.11 -2.90 -33.19
N VAL A 311 -12.71 -2.05 -32.25
CA VAL A 311 -12.40 -0.64 -32.54
C VAL A 311 -11.00 -0.29 -32.05
N HIS A 312 -10.07 -0.14 -32.99
CA HIS A 312 -8.76 0.45 -32.77
C HIS A 312 -8.88 1.86 -32.16
N HIS A 313 -8.72 1.98 -30.84
CA HIS A 313 -8.28 3.22 -30.22
C HIS A 313 -7.16 2.90 -29.23
N VAL A 314 -5.93 3.21 -29.63
CA VAL A 314 -4.78 3.24 -28.73
C VAL A 314 -4.88 4.53 -27.93
N ALA A 315 -5.50 4.45 -26.75
CA ALA A 315 -5.28 5.42 -25.69
C ALA A 315 -4.40 4.74 -24.62
N PRO A 316 -3.45 5.45 -23.99
CA PRO A 316 -2.70 4.89 -22.86
C PRO A 316 -3.70 4.63 -21.73
N LEU A 317 -3.91 3.35 -21.40
CA LEU A 317 -4.84 2.92 -20.36
C LEU A 317 -4.10 2.90 -19.01
N ASP A 318 -4.62 3.67 -18.04
CA ASP A 318 -4.18 3.61 -16.66
C ASP A 318 -4.52 2.25 -16.02
N ASP A 319 -3.67 1.80 -15.09
CA ASP A 319 -3.71 0.49 -14.41
C ASP A 319 -5.01 0.26 -13.60
N ASP A 320 -5.79 1.31 -13.34
CA ASP A 320 -7.10 1.24 -12.67
C ASP A 320 -8.26 0.89 -13.61
N GLN A 321 -8.15 1.13 -14.92
CA GLN A 321 -9.18 0.71 -15.87
C GLN A 321 -9.13 -0.79 -16.17
N LEU A 322 -7.94 -1.40 -16.10
CA LEU A 322 -7.73 -2.84 -16.23
C LEU A 322 -8.39 -3.65 -15.10
N LYS A 323 -8.68 -3.06 -13.94
CA LYS A 323 -9.23 -3.78 -12.78
C LYS A 323 -10.75 -3.95 -12.81
N LYS A 324 -11.47 -3.31 -13.74
CA LYS A 324 -12.93 -3.48 -13.82
C LYS A 324 -13.24 -4.90 -14.28
N LYS A 325 -14.01 -5.64 -13.46
CA LYS A 325 -14.60 -6.92 -13.88
C LYS A 325 -15.61 -6.63 -15.00
N PRO A 326 -15.60 -7.39 -16.10
CA PRO A 326 -16.69 -7.33 -17.07
C PRO A 326 -17.98 -7.72 -16.34
N ALA A 327 -18.98 -6.85 -16.40
CA ALA A 327 -20.30 -7.14 -15.83
C ALA A 327 -21.05 -8.09 -16.76
N PRO A 328 -21.95 -8.95 -16.24
CA PRO A 328 -22.94 -9.61 -17.08
C PRO A 328 -23.90 -8.52 -17.61
N SER A 329 -23.63 -7.99 -18.79
CA SER A 329 -24.39 -6.88 -19.35
C SER A 329 -25.80 -7.32 -19.74
N SER A 330 -26.81 -6.70 -19.14
CA SER A 330 -28.12 -6.57 -19.77
C SER A 330 -28.06 -5.39 -20.74
N THR A 331 -28.21 -5.70 -22.03
CA THR A 331 -28.46 -4.77 -23.15
C THR A 331 -27.23 -4.11 -23.81
N SER A 332 -26.63 -4.79 -24.80
CA SER A 332 -26.50 -4.34 -26.20
C SER A 332 -25.55 -5.26 -27.00
N SER A 333 -26.03 -5.79 -28.14
CA SER A 333 -25.41 -6.76 -29.06
C SER A 333 -25.02 -8.12 -28.46
N SER A 334 -25.63 -9.18 -28.99
CA SER A 334 -25.66 -10.56 -28.46
C SER A 334 -24.33 -11.31 -28.54
N VAL A 335 -23.35 -10.94 -27.72
CA VAL A 335 -22.21 -11.82 -27.45
C VAL A 335 -22.59 -12.68 -26.24
N ALA A 336 -22.75 -13.98 -26.46
CA ALA A 336 -23.13 -14.91 -25.39
C ALA A 336 -21.99 -15.02 -24.36
N ALA A 337 -22.36 -15.09 -23.08
CA ALA A 337 -21.42 -15.41 -22.02
C ALA A 337 -20.76 -16.76 -22.31
N VAL A 338 -19.44 -16.83 -22.16
CA VAL A 338 -18.66 -18.03 -22.46
C VAL A 338 -18.30 -18.77 -21.17
N PRO A 339 -18.08 -20.09 -21.22
CA PRO A 339 -17.62 -20.87 -20.07
C PRO A 339 -16.43 -20.20 -19.39
N THR A 340 -16.64 -19.72 -18.16
CA THR A 340 -15.63 -18.97 -17.41
C THR A 340 -15.15 -19.80 -16.24
N GLY A 341 -13.85 -19.76 -15.98
CA GLY A 341 -13.21 -20.55 -14.93
C GLY A 341 -12.17 -19.76 -14.13
N ARG A 342 -11.59 -20.46 -13.15
CA ARG A 342 -10.41 -20.01 -12.40
C ARG A 342 -9.37 -21.11 -12.37
N VAL A 343 -8.10 -20.74 -12.39
CA VAL A 343 -6.98 -21.65 -12.24
C VAL A 343 -6.88 -22.09 -10.79
N VAL A 344 -6.94 -23.40 -10.58
CA VAL A 344 -6.80 -24.04 -9.26
C VAL A 344 -5.40 -24.64 -9.05
N GLY A 345 -4.59 -24.73 -10.08
CA GLY A 345 -3.17 -25.08 -9.97
C GLY A 345 -2.44 -25.10 -11.30
N ILE A 346 -1.10 -25.08 -11.22
CA ILE A 346 -0.21 -25.19 -12.39
C ILE A 346 0.30 -26.64 -12.42
N VAL A 347 -0.11 -27.39 -13.44
CA VAL A 347 0.26 -28.81 -13.63
C VAL A 347 1.69 -28.93 -14.16
N SER A 348 2.04 -28.09 -15.13
CA SER A 348 3.39 -28.05 -15.69
C SER A 348 3.70 -26.65 -16.20
N ARG A 349 4.94 -26.21 -15.96
CA ARG A 349 5.50 -25.01 -16.57
C ARG A 349 6.56 -25.47 -17.56
N PRO A 350 6.25 -25.52 -18.87
CA PRO A 350 7.25 -25.89 -19.85
C PRO A 350 8.39 -24.87 -19.86
N ASP A 351 9.63 -25.37 -19.93
CA ASP A 351 10.84 -24.54 -19.98
C ASP A 351 10.93 -23.83 -21.33
N HIS A 352 10.21 -22.72 -21.46
CA HIS A 352 10.37 -21.81 -22.57
C HIS A 352 11.37 -20.73 -22.16
N VAL A 353 12.61 -20.84 -22.65
CA VAL A 353 13.56 -19.72 -22.58
C VAL A 353 12.98 -18.59 -23.41
N VAL A 354 12.38 -17.59 -22.74
CA VAL A 354 11.92 -16.36 -23.38
C VAL A 354 13.16 -15.62 -23.89
N ARG A 355 13.56 -15.91 -25.13
CA ARG A 355 14.55 -15.11 -25.84
C ARG A 355 13.92 -13.75 -26.07
N LYS A 356 14.38 -12.75 -25.31
CA LYS A 356 14.14 -11.34 -25.62
C LYS A 356 14.67 -11.09 -27.04
N VAL A 357 13.81 -11.14 -28.04
CA VAL A 357 14.13 -10.61 -29.36
C VAL A 357 14.02 -9.10 -29.20
N MET A 358 15.16 -8.48 -28.92
CA MET A 358 15.29 -7.04 -28.84
C MET A 358 15.13 -6.50 -30.26
N PHE A 359 13.91 -6.08 -30.62
CA PHE A 359 13.73 -5.23 -31.78
C PHE A 359 14.26 -3.83 -31.40
N CYS A 360 15.49 -3.53 -31.83
CA CYS A 360 15.92 -2.15 -31.99
C CYS A 360 15.15 -1.56 -33.17
N LEU A 361 14.32 -0.55 -32.91
CA LEU A 361 13.95 0.47 -33.88
C LEU A 361 14.43 1.81 -33.36
#